data_AF-A0A210R1U0-F1
#
_entry.id   AF-A0A210R1U0-F1
#
_cell.length_a   1.000
_cell.length_b   1.000
_cell.length_c   1.000
_cell.angle_alpha   90.00
_cell.angle_beta   90.00
_cell.angle_gamma   90.00
#
_symmetry.space_group_name_H-M   'P 1'
#
loop_
_entity.id
_entity.type
_entity.pdbx_description
1 polymer ?
#
loop_
_entity_poly.entity_id
_entity_poly.type
_entity_poly.pdbx_seq_one_letter_code
_entity_poly.pdbx_strand_id
1 'polypeptide(L)'
;MVLPSIFMFCRVDVFLCSSPLFQYQYSAKEKFEWVENHLGPNFIDKVILTRDKTIINGHLLIDDRLDIKGACTEPTWEHILMTACHNKHMKRVKQQRLDNWTDGSWQTLIEDRLKRLS
;
A
#
# COMPACT_ATOMS: atom_id res chain seq x y z
N MET A 1 8.57 -22.91 22.31
CA MET A 1 8.60 -22.79 20.85
C MET A 1 7.58 -21.73 20.47
N VAL A 2 8.02 -20.47 20.33
CA VAL A 2 7.13 -19.34 20.01
C VAL A 2 7.10 -19.24 18.49
N LEU A 3 5.91 -19.23 17.89
CA LEU A 3 5.73 -19.27 16.44
C LEU A 3 6.51 -18.12 15.74
N PRO A 4 7.25 -18.39 14.64
CA PRO A 4 7.96 -17.36 13.87
C PRO A 4 7.08 -16.19 13.39
N SER A 5 5.78 -16.45 13.23
CA SER A 5 4.80 -15.52 12.67
C SER A 5 4.48 -14.31 13.55
N ILE A 6 4.68 -14.39 14.87
CA ILE A 6 4.42 -13.25 15.78
C ILE A 6 5.55 -12.20 15.73
N PHE A 7 6.80 -12.63 15.47
CA PHE A 7 7.95 -11.72 15.41
C PHE A 7 8.02 -10.88 14.12
N MET A 8 7.30 -11.27 13.07
CA MET A 8 7.38 -10.62 11.76
C MET A 8 6.71 -9.24 11.72
N PHE A 9 5.64 -9.05 12.49
CA PHE A 9 4.91 -7.77 12.51
C PHE A 9 5.59 -6.67 13.32
N CYS A 10 6.53 -6.99 14.22
CA CYS A 10 7.23 -5.98 15.01
C CYS A 10 8.22 -5.11 14.20
N ARG A 11 8.45 -5.42 12.91
CA ARG A 11 9.41 -4.72 12.04
C ARG A 11 8.78 -4.03 10.82
N VAL A 12 7.45 -4.00 10.74
CA VAL A 12 6.74 -3.49 9.56
C VAL A 12 5.77 -2.40 9.98
N ASP A 13 6.04 -1.17 9.53
CA ASP A 13 5.09 -0.07 9.62
C ASP A 13 4.17 -0.05 8.41
N VAL A 14 2.87 0.04 8.67
CA VAL A 14 1.81 0.08 7.64
C VAL A 14 1.11 1.42 7.68
N PHE A 15 0.92 2.02 6.51
CA PHE A 15 0.16 3.26 6.30
C PHE A 15 -0.86 3.09 5.18
N LEU A 16 -2.05 3.68 5.34
CA LEU A 16 -3.06 3.78 4.30
C LEU A 16 -2.84 5.06 3.49
N CYS A 17 -2.12 4.95 2.37
CA CYS A 17 -1.90 6.08 1.47
C CYS A 17 -3.00 6.13 0.40
N SER A 18 -3.94 7.07 0.51
CA SER A 18 -5.09 7.19 -0.39
C SER A 18 -5.23 8.60 -0.96
N SER A 19 -5.73 8.70 -2.20
CA SER A 19 -6.01 9.99 -2.82
C SER A 19 -7.48 10.36 -2.65
N PRO A 20 -7.79 11.55 -2.10
CA PRO A 20 -9.17 12.05 -2.11
C PRO A 20 -9.58 12.45 -3.53
N LEU A 21 -10.88 12.41 -3.80
CA LEU A 21 -11.45 12.99 -5.01
C LEU A 21 -11.20 14.52 -5.06
N PHE A 22 -11.27 15.12 -6.25
CA PHE A 22 -11.15 16.58 -6.39
C PHE A 22 -12.26 17.32 -5.62
N GLN A 23 -13.49 16.79 -5.67
CA GLN A 23 -14.59 17.21 -4.81
C GLN A 23 -14.43 16.52 -3.44
N TYR A 24 -13.50 17.05 -2.65
CA TYR A 24 -12.95 16.36 -1.49
C TYR A 24 -13.88 16.31 -0.27
N GLN A 25 -14.92 17.17 -0.22
CA GLN A 25 -15.73 17.43 0.98
C GLN A 25 -16.22 16.15 1.67
N TYR A 26 -16.77 15.22 0.90
CA TYR A 26 -17.22 13.92 1.41
C TYR A 26 -16.12 12.87 1.35
N SER A 27 -15.33 12.86 0.27
CA SER A 27 -14.31 11.84 0.02
C SER A 27 -13.27 11.70 1.12
N ALA A 28 -12.79 12.82 1.69
CA ALA A 28 -11.79 12.77 2.75
C ALA A 28 -12.39 12.23 4.05
N LYS A 29 -13.54 12.78 4.47
CA LYS A 29 -14.23 12.39 5.70
C LYS A 29 -14.65 10.91 5.67
N GLU A 30 -15.32 10.48 4.61
CA GLU A 30 -15.81 9.11 4.47
C GLU A 30 -14.69 8.07 4.47
N LYS A 31 -13.49 8.43 3.98
CA LYS A 31 -12.32 7.55 4.08
C LYS A 31 -11.88 7.32 5.52
N PHE A 32 -11.85 8.38 6.34
CA PHE A 32 -11.54 8.25 7.76
C PHE A 32 -12.61 7.44 8.50
N GLU A 33 -13.89 7.75 8.28
CA GLU A 33 -15.00 6.99 8.87
C GLU A 33 -14.95 5.50 8.46
N TRP A 34 -14.65 5.21 7.20
CA TRP A 34 -14.51 3.83 6.73
C TRP A 34 -13.36 3.11 7.45
N VAL A 35 -12.21 3.76 7.60
CA VAL A 35 -11.05 3.18 8.30
C VAL A 35 -11.37 2.94 9.77
N GLU A 36 -11.97 3.91 10.46
CA GLU A 36 -12.36 3.77 11.86
C GLU A 36 -13.33 2.59 12.06
N ASN A 37 -14.33 2.48 11.18
CA ASN A 37 -15.36 1.45 11.28
C ASN A 37 -14.85 0.02 11.01
N HIS A 38 -13.83 -0.14 10.15
CA HIS A 38 -13.36 -1.48 9.73
C HIS A 38 -12.04 -1.91 10.36
N LEU A 39 -11.17 -0.96 10.70
CA LEU A 39 -9.83 -1.21 11.22
C LEU A 39 -9.64 -0.67 12.64
N GLY A 40 -10.60 0.11 13.14
CA GLY A 40 -10.59 0.70 14.47
C GLY A 40 -9.91 2.07 14.53
N PRO A 41 -10.16 2.83 15.60
CA PRO A 41 -9.70 4.21 15.75
C PRO A 41 -8.17 4.34 15.75
N ASN A 42 -7.44 3.34 16.26
CA ASN A 42 -5.97 3.34 16.27
C ASN A 42 -5.34 3.36 14.87
N PHE A 43 -6.10 2.97 13.83
CA PHE A 43 -5.60 2.97 12.46
C PHE A 43 -5.73 4.33 11.77
N ILE A 44 -6.44 5.28 12.38
CA ILE A 44 -6.61 6.64 11.87
C ILE A 44 -5.27 7.37 11.78
N ASP A 45 -4.40 7.18 12.78
CA ASP A 45 -3.04 7.74 12.81
C ASP A 45 -2.12 7.18 11.70
N LYS A 46 -2.56 6.13 11.00
CA LYS A 46 -1.85 5.50 9.89
C LYS A 46 -2.38 5.93 8.53
N VAL A 47 -3.36 6.83 8.46
CA VAL A 47 -3.94 7.32 7.20
C VAL A 47 -3.14 8.52 6.66
N ILE A 48 -2.73 8.44 5.40
CA ILE A 48 -2.10 9.53 4.66
C ILE A 48 -2.99 9.86 3.46
N LEU A 49 -3.68 11.00 3.51
CA LEU A 49 -4.43 11.51 2.37
C LEU A 49 -3.55 12.42 1.51
N THR A 50 -3.26 11.99 0.28
CA THR A 50 -2.49 12.78 -0.68
C THR A 50 -2.90 12.46 -2.11
N ARG A 51 -2.93 13.48 -2.97
CA ARG A 51 -3.08 13.31 -4.42
C ARG A 51 -1.76 12.94 -5.12
N ASP A 52 -0.65 13.20 -4.44
CA ASP A 52 0.69 12.88 -4.92
C ASP A 52 1.34 11.89 -3.95
N LYS A 53 1.38 10.61 -4.35
CA LYS A 53 2.03 9.55 -3.56
C LYS A 53 3.55 9.51 -3.78
N THR A 54 4.06 10.18 -4.81
CA THR A 54 5.49 10.15 -5.16
C THR A 54 6.36 10.85 -4.12
N ILE A 55 5.79 11.78 -3.36
CA ILE A 55 6.46 12.49 -2.27
C ILE A 55 6.38 11.76 -0.92
N ILE A 56 5.66 10.64 -0.84
CA ILE A 56 5.56 9.84 0.38
C ILE A 56 6.73 8.86 0.41
N ASN A 57 7.50 8.89 1.50
CA ASN A 57 8.59 7.96 1.69
C ASN A 57 8.09 6.62 2.24
N GLY A 58 8.62 5.54 1.69
CA GLY A 58 8.30 4.16 2.08
C GLY A 58 9.14 3.17 1.28
N HIS A 59 9.04 1.89 1.65
CA HIS A 59 9.76 0.81 0.96
C HIS A 59 8.95 0.17 -0.16
N LEU A 60 7.63 0.05 0.04
CA LEU A 60 6.69 -0.57 -0.88
C LEU A 60 5.44 0.31 -0.98
N LEU A 61 4.87 0.38 -2.18
CA LEU A 61 3.52 0.91 -2.41
C LEU A 61 2.71 -0.15 -3.16
N ILE A 62 1.70 -0.71 -2.48
CA ILE A 62 0.74 -1.64 -3.08
C ILE A 62 -0.47 -0.82 -3.54
N ASP A 63 -0.68 -0.73 -4.86
CA ASP A 63 -1.68 0.15 -5.46
C ASP A 63 -2.13 -0.41 -6.82
N ASP A 64 -3.40 -0.24 -7.16
CA ASP A 64 -4.00 -0.76 -8.39
C ASP A 64 -3.83 0.15 -9.61
N ARG A 65 -3.42 1.40 -9.41
CA ARG A 65 -3.11 2.31 -10.51
C ARG A 65 -1.83 1.89 -11.22
N LEU A 66 -1.91 1.71 -12.54
CA LEU A 66 -0.76 1.31 -13.38
C LEU A 66 0.42 2.28 -13.28
N ASP A 67 0.17 3.57 -13.52
CA ASP A 67 1.20 4.61 -13.54
C ASP A 67 0.90 5.65 -12.47
N ILE A 68 1.70 5.61 -11.41
CA ILE A 68 1.66 6.60 -10.33
C ILE A 68 2.71 7.65 -10.65
N LYS A 69 2.25 8.89 -10.90
CA LYS A 69 3.08 10.03 -11.29
C LYS A 69 2.80 11.19 -10.35
N GLY A 70 3.79 12.06 -10.19
CA GLY A 70 3.74 13.20 -9.30
C GLY A 70 4.99 14.06 -9.43
N ALA A 71 5.25 14.87 -8.41
CA ALA A 71 6.36 15.80 -8.37
C ALA A 71 7.72 15.11 -8.20
N CYS A 72 7.79 13.98 -7.48
CA CYS A 72 9.03 13.21 -7.35
C CYS A 72 9.15 12.23 -8.51
N THR A 73 10.21 12.37 -9.31
CA THR A 73 10.46 11.49 -10.47
C THR A 73 10.95 10.11 -10.08
N GLU A 74 11.59 10.00 -8.91
CA GLU A 74 12.16 8.76 -8.38
C GLU A 74 11.65 8.52 -6.94
N PRO A 75 10.41 8.02 -6.79
CA PRO A 75 9.85 7.69 -5.47
C PRO A 75 10.70 6.63 -4.75
N THR A 76 10.76 6.69 -3.41
CA THR A 76 11.59 5.75 -2.65
C THR A 76 11.03 4.33 -2.59
N TRP A 77 9.73 4.19 -2.82
CA TRP A 77 9.01 2.92 -2.73
C TRP A 77 9.07 2.15 -4.05
N GLU A 78 9.16 0.83 -3.94
CA GLU A 78 8.92 -0.07 -5.06
C GLU A 78 7.40 -0.24 -5.28
N HIS A 79 6.94 -0.02 -6.51
CA HIS A 79 5.52 -0.14 -6.85
C HIS A 79 5.13 -1.59 -7.12
N ILE A 80 4.30 -2.12 -6.22
CA ILE A 80 3.65 -3.42 -6.37
C ILE A 80 2.24 -3.20 -6.92
N LEU A 81 1.98 -3.66 -8.14
CA LEU A 81 0.68 -3.48 -8.77
C LEU A 81 -0.34 -4.46 -8.18
N MET A 82 -1.37 -3.96 -7.51
CA MET A 82 -2.49 -4.79 -7.05
C MET A 82 -3.43 -5.09 -8.22
N THR A 83 -3.79 -6.36 -8.42
CA THR A 83 -4.71 -6.75 -9.49
C THR A 83 -6.12 -6.24 -9.22
N ALA A 84 -6.67 -5.53 -10.21
CA ALA A 84 -8.04 -5.00 -10.20
C ALA A 84 -8.71 -5.23 -11.56
N CYS A 85 -10.03 -5.08 -11.62
CA CYS A 85 -10.84 -5.37 -12.82
C CYS A 85 -10.36 -4.60 -14.07
N HIS A 86 -9.89 -3.38 -13.90
CA HIS A 86 -9.45 -2.49 -14.98
C HIS A 86 -7.98 -2.67 -15.37
N ASN A 87 -7.15 -3.35 -14.57
CA ASN A 87 -5.72 -3.52 -14.82
C ASN A 87 -5.29 -4.98 -15.08
N LYS A 88 -6.19 -5.97 -14.85
CA LYS A 88 -5.88 -7.42 -14.92
C LYS A 88 -5.38 -7.91 -16.28
N HIS A 89 -5.71 -7.20 -17.36
CA HIS A 89 -5.29 -7.56 -18.72
C HIS A 89 -3.92 -6.99 -19.09
N MET A 90 -3.38 -6.09 -18.27
CA MET A 90 -2.14 -5.38 -18.56
C MET A 90 -0.96 -6.19 -18.04
N LYS A 91 -0.05 -6.56 -18.93
CA LYS A 91 1.20 -7.25 -18.59
C LYS A 91 2.36 -6.24 -18.54
N ARG A 92 3.11 -6.22 -17.45
CA ARG A 92 4.33 -5.43 -17.31
C ARG A 92 5.49 -6.32 -16.90
N VAL A 93 6.49 -6.40 -17.76
CA VAL A 93 7.62 -7.34 -17.60
C VAL A 93 8.46 -7.03 -16.35
N LYS A 94 8.58 -5.75 -15.98
CA LYS A 94 9.49 -5.30 -14.91
C LYS A 94 8.80 -4.94 -13.59
N GLN A 95 7.48 -5.08 -13.50
CA GLN A 95 6.71 -4.67 -12.33
C GLN A 95 6.17 -5.90 -11.61
N GLN A 96 6.47 -6.00 -10.32
CA GLN A 96 5.85 -7.00 -9.45
C GLN A 96 4.35 -6.76 -9.31
N ARG A 97 3.59 -7.84 -9.17
CA ARG A 97 2.13 -7.82 -9.07
C ARG A 97 1.68 -8.69 -7.92
N LEU A 98 0.71 -8.17 -7.15
CA LEU A 98 -0.02 -8.92 -6.13
C LEU A 98 -1.43 -9.18 -6.65
N ASP A 99 -1.81 -10.46 -6.78
CA ASP A 99 -3.08 -10.81 -7.42
C ASP A 99 -4.26 -10.82 -6.44
N ASN A 100 -4.02 -11.14 -5.18
CA ASN A 100 -5.03 -11.20 -4.13
C ASN A 100 -4.36 -11.08 -2.73
N TRP A 101 -5.18 -10.98 -1.69
CA TRP A 101 -4.73 -10.91 -0.29
C TRP A 101 -4.80 -12.25 0.46
N THR A 102 -5.38 -13.29 -0.16
CA THR A 102 -5.84 -14.50 0.54
C THR A 102 -4.88 -15.69 0.45
N ASP A 103 -3.96 -15.69 -0.50
CA ASP A 103 -3.05 -16.83 -0.77
C ASP A 103 -1.71 -16.76 -0.02
N GLY A 104 -1.47 -15.69 0.75
CA GLY A 104 -0.25 -15.52 1.51
C GLY A 104 0.94 -14.94 0.72
N SER A 105 0.76 -14.60 -0.56
CA SER A 105 1.85 -14.07 -1.40
C SER A 105 2.36 -12.70 -0.96
N TRP A 106 1.53 -11.90 -0.28
CA TRP A 106 1.91 -10.60 0.26
C TRP A 106 2.93 -10.71 1.41
N GLN A 107 2.87 -11.77 2.23
CA GLN A 107 3.84 -12.00 3.30
C GLN A 107 5.22 -12.25 2.70
N THR A 108 5.30 -13.16 1.72
CA THR A 108 6.55 -13.48 1.01
C THR A 108 7.16 -12.22 0.39
N LEU A 109 6.32 -11.36 -0.21
CA LEU A 109 6.75 -10.09 -0.78
C LEU A 109 7.38 -9.17 0.28
N ILE A 110 6.74 -9.02 1.44
CA ILE A 110 7.26 -8.20 2.54
C ILE A 110 8.54 -8.80 3.11
N GLU A 111 8.58 -10.12 3.33
CA GLU A 111 9.76 -10.84 3.83
C GLU A 111 10.96 -10.66 2.90
N ASP A 112 10.76 -10.80 1.59
CA ASP A 112 11.81 -10.60 0.60
C ASP A 112 12.30 -9.16 0.57
N ARG A 113 11.40 -8.18 0.77
CA ARG A 113 11.81 -6.79 0.92
C ARG A 113 12.64 -6.57 2.18
N LEU A 114 12.24 -7.15 3.31
CA LEU A 114 12.97 -7.04 4.58
C LEU A 114 14.39 -7.60 4.46
N LYS A 115 14.58 -8.74 3.77
CA LYS A 115 15.91 -9.34 3.52
C LYS A 115 16.84 -8.47 2.67
N ARG A 116 16.30 -7.58 1.82
CA ARG A 116 17.10 -6.66 1.00
C ARG A 116 17.50 -5.39 1.76
N LEU A 117 16.87 -5.12 2.91
CA LEU A 117 17.13 -3.95 3.76
C LEU A 117 18.07 -4.26 4.92
N SER A 118 18.23 -5.54 5.27
CA SER A 118 19.21 -6.06 6.24
C SER A 118 20.58 -6.23 5.62
#